data_AF-A0A8T3UT11-F1
#
_entry.id   AF-A0A8T3UT11-F1
#
_cell.length_a   1.000
_cell.length_b   1.000
_cell.length_c   1.000
_cell.angle_alpha   90.00
_cell.angle_beta   90.00
_cell.angle_gamma   90.00
#
_symmetry.space_group_name_H-M   'P 1'
#
loop_
_entity.id
_entity.type
_entity.pdbx_description
1 polymer ?
#
loop_
_entity_poly.entity_id
_entity_poly.type
_entity_poly.pdbx_seq_one_letter_code
_entity_poly.pdbx_strand_id
1 'polypeptide(L)'
;MVKRTRFLGIRVTEAEYGQLLQRRDGKQLAVWMRETCLDTRPARSSRLPSLAPPLLRQFAATGNNLNQIARKINSGQWSAHDRIQIVASLMAVEAELRRLRECVKTQGQSDDC
;
A
#
# COMPACT_ATOMS: atom_id res chain seq x y z
N MET A 1 4.62 -23.90 6.02
CA MET A 1 5.85 -23.29 5.50
C MET A 1 6.80 -24.42 5.08
N VAL A 2 6.99 -24.64 3.77
CA VAL A 2 7.82 -25.76 3.27
C VAL A 2 9.29 -25.40 3.43
N LYS A 3 10.07 -26.23 4.15
CA LYS A 3 11.51 -26.03 4.32
C LYS A 3 12.26 -26.46 3.06
N ARG A 4 13.21 -25.64 2.61
CA ARG A 4 14.11 -25.95 1.48
C ARG A 4 15.27 -26.81 1.98
N THR A 5 15.41 -28.01 1.46
CA THR A 5 16.38 -29.01 1.94
C THR A 5 17.51 -29.30 0.94
N ARG A 6 17.41 -28.83 -0.30
CA ARG A 6 18.40 -29.04 -1.36
C ARG A 6 19.15 -27.75 -1.67
N PHE A 7 20.45 -27.87 -1.90
CA PHE A 7 21.36 -26.80 -2.31
C PHE A 7 21.78 -26.99 -3.77
N LEU A 8 21.87 -25.90 -4.52
CA LEU A 8 22.36 -25.88 -5.90
C LEU A 8 23.57 -24.94 -5.98
N GLY A 9 24.75 -25.51 -6.26
CA GLY A 9 25.97 -24.75 -6.52
C GLY A 9 26.24 -24.67 -8.02
N ILE A 10 26.51 -23.48 -8.54
CA ILE A 10 26.86 -23.25 -9.94
C ILE A 10 28.27 -22.67 -9.97
N ARG A 11 29.12 -23.19 -10.86
CA ARG A 11 30.43 -22.59 -11.16
C ARG A 11 30.23 -21.51 -12.21
N VAL A 12 30.75 -20.33 -11.95
CA VAL A 12 30.66 -19.17 -12.82
C VAL A 12 32.04 -18.55 -12.95
N THR A 13 32.29 -17.92 -14.10
CA THR A 13 33.42 -17.03 -14.31
C THR A 13 33.19 -15.69 -13.60
N GLU A 14 34.26 -14.91 -13.39
CA GLU A 14 34.15 -13.60 -12.73
C GLU A 14 33.22 -12.64 -13.50
N ALA A 15 33.27 -12.69 -14.84
CA ALA A 15 32.39 -11.89 -15.69
C ALA A 15 30.91 -12.28 -15.53
N GLU A 16 30.61 -13.58 -15.46
CA GLU A 16 29.25 -14.07 -15.22
C GLU A 16 28.77 -13.70 -13.82
N TYR A 17 29.64 -13.79 -12.82
CA TYR A 17 29.32 -13.38 -11.45
C TYR A 17 28.97 -11.88 -11.38
N GLY A 18 29.74 -11.02 -12.05
CA GLY A 18 29.45 -9.59 -12.16
C GLY A 18 28.11 -9.31 -12.84
N GLN A 19 27.80 -10.01 -13.93
CA GLN A 19 26.51 -9.88 -14.61
C GLN A 19 25.33 -10.31 -13.73
N LEU A 20 25.48 -11.37 -12.95
CA LEU A 20 24.45 -11.82 -12.01
C LEU A 20 24.22 -10.81 -10.89
N LEU A 21 25.28 -10.17 -10.38
CA LEU A 21 25.17 -9.13 -9.37
C LEU A 21 24.51 -7.85 -9.91
N GLN A 22 24.81 -7.44 -11.14
CA GLN A 22 24.19 -6.27 -11.75
C GLN A 22 22.69 -6.49 -12.06
N ARG A 23 22.31 -7.69 -12.52
CA ARG A 23 20.91 -8.01 -12.84
C ARG A 23 20.03 -8.20 -11.60
N ARG A 24 20.65 -8.50 -10.45
CA ARG A 24 20.00 -8.55 -9.15
C ARG A 24 19.67 -7.10 -8.72
N ASP A 25 18.50 -6.62 -9.11
CA ASP A 25 17.89 -5.31 -8.77
C ASP A 25 17.72 -5.08 -7.24
N GLY A 26 18.82 -4.95 -6.50
CA GLY A 26 18.83 -4.83 -5.03
C GLY A 26 18.34 -6.08 -4.26
N LYS A 27 17.98 -7.15 -4.99
CA LYS A 27 17.70 -8.57 -4.61
C LYS A 27 18.36 -9.10 -3.34
N GLN A 28 18.11 -10.33 -2.89
CA GLN A 28 19.22 -11.25 -2.54
C GLN A 28 19.42 -12.16 -3.77
N LEU A 29 20.66 -12.53 -4.13
CA LEU A 29 20.93 -13.29 -5.37
C LEU A 29 20.09 -14.58 -5.44
N ALA A 30 19.99 -15.30 -4.32
CA ALA A 30 19.18 -16.51 -4.23
C ALA A 30 17.67 -16.25 -4.41
N VAL A 31 17.15 -15.10 -3.98
CA VAL A 31 15.74 -14.71 -4.18
C VAL A 31 15.52 -14.41 -5.66
N TRP A 32 16.38 -13.58 -6.24
CA TRP A 32 16.29 -13.19 -7.65
C TRP A 32 16.41 -14.40 -8.60
N MET A 33 17.34 -15.32 -8.34
CA MET A 33 17.48 -16.55 -9.13
C MET A 33 16.23 -17.42 -9.08
N ARG A 34 15.52 -17.50 -7.95
CA ARG A 34 14.26 -18.25 -7.87
C ARG A 34 13.15 -17.57 -8.65
N GLU A 35 12.98 -16.26 -8.47
CA GLU A 35 12.00 -15.49 -9.23
C GLU A 35 12.23 -15.60 -10.75
N THR A 36 13.50 -15.61 -11.17
CA THR A 36 13.89 -15.64 -12.59
C THR A 36 13.85 -17.05 -13.18
N CYS A 37 14.37 -18.06 -12.49
CA CYS A 37 14.48 -19.42 -13.04
C CYS A 37 13.21 -20.27 -12.82
N LEU A 38 12.37 -19.93 -11.84
CA LEU A 38 11.13 -20.67 -11.54
C LEU A 38 9.86 -19.88 -11.92
N ASP A 39 10.03 -18.71 -12.54
CA ASP A 39 8.97 -17.74 -12.88
C ASP A 39 8.02 -17.41 -11.73
N THR A 40 8.47 -17.60 -10.49
CA THR A 40 7.73 -17.24 -9.29
C THR A 40 7.94 -15.76 -8.99
N ARG A 41 7.66 -14.87 -9.95
CA ARG A 41 7.59 -13.43 -9.65
C ARG A 41 6.50 -13.26 -8.61
N PRO A 42 6.82 -12.90 -7.35
CA PRO A 42 5.77 -12.53 -6.42
C PRO A 42 4.98 -11.40 -7.07
N ALA A 43 3.64 -11.48 -6.98
CA ALA A 43 2.78 -10.36 -7.36
C ALA A 43 3.45 -9.10 -6.78
N ARG A 44 3.80 -8.15 -7.65
CA ARG A 44 4.45 -6.91 -7.21
C ARG A 44 3.60 -6.44 -6.04
N SER A 45 4.16 -6.48 -4.84
CA SER A 45 3.60 -5.68 -3.75
C SER A 45 3.58 -4.31 -4.37
N SER A 46 2.38 -3.82 -4.69
CA SER A 46 2.21 -2.49 -5.22
C SER A 46 2.84 -1.64 -4.15
N ARG A 47 4.09 -1.19 -4.38
CA ARG A 47 4.63 -0.08 -3.64
C ARG A 47 3.67 1.02 -4.01
N LEU A 48 2.69 1.21 -3.12
CA LEU A 48 1.83 2.38 -3.13
C LEU A 48 2.79 3.55 -3.32
N PRO A 49 2.42 4.57 -4.11
CA PRO A 49 3.20 5.78 -4.20
C PRO A 49 3.65 6.17 -2.79
N SER A 50 4.89 6.63 -2.64
CA SER A 50 5.38 7.08 -1.33
C SER A 50 4.61 8.34 -0.93
N LEU A 51 3.38 8.14 -0.46
CA LEU A 51 2.48 9.17 0.00
C LEU A 51 3.03 9.67 1.33
N ALA A 52 3.02 10.99 1.50
CA ALA A 52 3.45 11.60 2.75
C ALA A 52 2.71 10.92 3.93
N PRO A 53 3.40 10.54 5.03
CA PRO A 53 2.77 9.86 6.16
C PRO A 53 1.50 10.52 6.72
N PRO A 54 1.36 11.87 6.74
CA PRO A 54 0.10 12.52 7.09
C PRO A 54 -1.06 12.12 6.18
N LEU A 55 -0.85 12.15 4.86
CA LEU A 55 -1.86 11.85 3.85
C LEU A 55 -2.39 10.42 3.98
N LEU A 56 -1.51 9.46 4.26
CA LEU A 56 -1.89 8.06 4.52
C LEU A 56 -2.81 7.92 5.75
N ARG A 57 -2.52 8.65 6.84
CA ARG A 57 -3.39 8.63 8.04
C ARG A 57 -4.77 9.19 7.74
N GLN A 58 -4.84 10.23 6.91
CA GLN A 58 -6.11 10.84 6.52
C GLN A 58 -6.93 9.92 5.61
N PHE A 59 -6.30 9.26 4.64
CA PHE A 59 -6.96 8.23 3.82
C PHE A 59 -7.47 7.05 4.68
N ALA A 60 -6.68 6.60 5.66
CA ALA A 60 -7.12 5.56 6.60
C ALA A 60 -8.33 6.00 7.44
N ALA A 61 -8.35 7.25 7.92
CA ALA A 61 -9.49 7.80 8.65
C ALA A 61 -10.75 7.85 7.79
N THR A 62 -10.66 8.32 6.54
CA THR A 62 -11.78 8.33 5.58
C THR A 62 -12.28 6.90 5.30
N GLY A 63 -11.36 5.95 5.09
CA GLY A 63 -11.71 4.54 4.90
C GLY A 63 -12.44 3.94 6.10
N ASN A 64 -12.04 4.27 7.32
CA ASN A 64 -12.71 3.83 8.54
C ASN A 64 -14.14 4.39 8.66
N ASN A 65 -14.36 5.65 8.30
CA ASN A 65 -15.69 6.26 8.30
C ASN A 65 -16.61 5.61 7.26
N LEU A 66 -16.11 5.39 6.04
CA LEU A 66 -16.86 4.69 4.99
C LEU A 66 -17.24 3.26 5.39
N ASN A 67 -16.33 2.54 6.04
CA ASN A 67 -16.59 1.20 6.54
C ASN A 67 -17.66 1.17 7.64
N GLN A 68 -17.69 2.18 8.52
CA GLN A 68 -18.75 2.32 9.52
C GLN A 68 -20.12 2.56 8.87
N ILE A 69 -20.19 3.44 7.87
CA ILE A 69 -21.41 3.69 7.08
C ILE A 69 -21.85 2.39 6.39
N ALA A 70 -20.94 1.69 5.70
CA ALA A 70 -21.25 0.44 5.01
C ALA A 70 -21.79 -0.63 5.97
N ARG A 71 -21.19 -0.78 7.16
CA ARG A 71 -21.68 -1.72 8.18
C ARG A 71 -23.10 -1.37 8.65
N LYS A 72 -23.38 -0.08 8.84
CA LYS A 72 -24.71 0.40 9.24
C LYS A 72 -25.76 0.27 8.14
N ILE A 73 -25.37 0.46 6.88
CA ILE A 73 -26.25 0.21 5.72
C ILE A 73 -26.57 -1.29 5.61
N ASN A 74 -25.54 -2.13 5.76
CA ASN A 74 -25.66 -3.59 5.61
C ASN A 74 -26.42 -4.29 6.75
N SER A 75 -26.69 -3.62 7.87
CA SER A 75 -27.38 -4.23 9.02
C SER A 75 -28.91 -4.31 8.89
N GLY A 76 -29.51 -3.87 7.78
CA GLY A 76 -30.98 -3.91 7.61
C GLY A 76 -31.69 -2.71 8.25
N GLN A 77 -32.96 -2.83 8.68
CA GLN A 77 -33.84 -1.71 9.07
C GLN A 77 -33.17 -0.59 9.89
N TRP A 78 -33.33 0.67 9.45
CA TRP A 78 -32.69 1.82 10.06
C TRP A 78 -33.55 2.46 11.13
N SER A 79 -33.09 2.39 12.38
CA SER A 79 -33.66 3.19 13.46
C SER A 79 -33.35 4.68 13.25
N ALA A 80 -34.08 5.56 13.94
CA ALA A 80 -33.77 6.99 13.97
C ALA A 80 -32.32 7.26 14.45
N HIS A 81 -31.83 6.43 15.38
CA HIS A 81 -30.46 6.48 15.87
C HIS A 81 -29.43 6.12 14.78
N ASP A 82 -29.69 5.12 13.95
CA ASP A 82 -28.78 4.75 12.86
C ASP A 82 -28.66 5.85 11.80
N ARG A 83 -29.76 6.57 11.53
CA ARG A 83 -29.74 7.73 10.63
C ARG A 83 -28.86 8.84 11.18
N ILE A 84 -28.95 9.13 12.48
CA ILE A 84 -28.09 10.12 13.15
C ILE A 84 -26.62 9.69 13.07
N GLN A 85 -26.32 8.41 13.30
CA GLN A 85 -24.96 7.87 13.23
C GLN A 85 -24.37 7.99 11.81
N ILE A 86 -25.18 7.73 10.76
CA ILE A 86 -24.75 7.87 9.37
C ILE A 86 -24.50 9.34 9.02
N VAL A 87 -25.40 10.25 9.42
CA VAL A 87 -25.22 11.69 9.20
C VAL A 87 -23.96 12.19 9.90
N ALA A 88 -23.72 11.79 11.15
CA ALA A 88 -22.49 12.14 11.87
C ALA A 88 -21.24 11.60 11.15
N SER A 89 -21.30 10.37 10.62
CA SER A 89 -20.19 9.77 9.87
C SER A 89 -19.92 10.52 8.56
N LEU A 90 -20.97 10.98 7.87
CA LEU A 90 -20.86 11.79 6.66
C LEU A 90 -20.25 13.17 6.95
N MET A 91 -20.69 13.83 8.03
CA MET A 91 -20.10 15.10 8.48
C MET A 91 -18.61 14.94 8.83
N ALA A 92 -18.22 13.83 9.46
CA ALA A 92 -16.82 13.54 9.76
C ALA A 92 -15.98 13.33 8.50
N VAL A 93 -16.53 12.67 7.47
CA VAL A 93 -15.88 12.54 6.16
C VAL A 93 -15.73 13.91 5.48
N GLU A 94 -16.77 14.74 5.49
CA GLU A 94 -16.71 16.10 4.92
C GLU A 94 -15.63 16.96 5.59
N ALA A 95 -15.56 16.94 6.92
CA ALA A 95 -14.57 17.68 7.68
C ALA A 95 -13.14 17.23 7.35
N GLU A 96 -12.90 15.91 7.25
CA GLU A 96 -11.58 15.38 6.91
C GLU A 96 -11.19 15.68 5.47
N LEU A 97 -12.13 15.61 4.52
CA LEU A 97 -11.91 16.02 3.13
C LEU A 97 -11.60 17.52 3.01
N ARG A 98 -12.27 18.36 3.80
CA ARG A 98 -11.98 19.79 3.87
C ARG A 98 -10.55 20.04 4.38
N ARG A 99 -10.16 19.34 5.46
CA ARG A 99 -8.79 19.42 6.01
C ARG A 99 -7.73 18.95 5.02
N LEU A 100 -7.99 17.86 4.32
CA LEU A 100 -7.16 17.35 3.23
C LEU A 100 -6.99 18.39 2.12
N ARG A 101 -8.08 19.00 1.66
CA ARG A 101 -8.06 20.03 0.62
C ARG A 101 -7.19 21.23 1.02
N GLU A 102 -7.30 21.69 2.26
CA GLU A 102 -6.47 22.80 2.75
C GLU A 102 -4.99 22.39 2.87
N CYS A 103 -4.70 21.18 3.36
CA CYS A 103 -3.33 20.67 3.41
C CYS A 103 -2.68 20.60 2.01
N VAL A 104 -3.41 20.11 1.01
CA VAL A 104 -2.93 20.04 -0.38
C VAL A 104 -2.72 21.45 -0.97
N LYS A 105 -3.62 22.41 -0.72
CA LYS A 105 -3.44 23.81 -1.16
C LYS A 105 -2.18 24.43 -0.58
N THR A 106 -1.90 24.19 0.70
CA THR A 106 -0.69 24.74 1.36
C THR A 106 0.61 24.09 0.86
N GLN A 107 0.55 22.82 0.46
CA GLN A 107 1.71 22.12 -0.13
C GLN A 107 1.98 22.57 -1.57
N GLY A 108 0.94 22.75 -2.39
CA GLY A 108 1.08 23.25 -3.76
C GLY A 108 1.61 24.68 -3.88
N GLN A 109 1.52 25.51 -2.83
CA GLN A 109 2.14 26.85 -2.79
C GLN A 109 3.64 26.82 -2.44
N SER A 110 4.15 25.71 -1.89
CA SER A 110 5.56 25.60 -1.46
C SER A 110 6.47 25.05 -2.56
N ASP A 111 5.91 24.44 -3.61
CA ASP A 111 6.65 23.84 -4.73
C ASP A 111 6.85 24.80 -5.93
N ASP A 112 6.37 26.06 -5.82
CA ASP A 112 6.43 27.11 -6.86
C ASP A 112 7.52 28.19 -6.60
N CYS A 113 8.52 27.90 -5.73
CA CYS A 113 9.67 28.77 -5.43
C CYS A 113 11.01 28.12 -5.80
#